data_AF-A0A9R0ES55-F1
#
_entry.id   AF-A0A9R0ES55-F1
#
_cell.length_a   1.000
_cell.length_b   1.000
_cell.length_c   1.000
_cell.angle_alpha   90.00
_cell.angle_beta   90.00
_cell.angle_gamma   90.00
#
_symmetry.space_group_name_H-M   'P 1'
#
loop_
_entity.id
_entity.type
_entity.pdbx_description
1 polymer ?
#
loop_
_entity_poly.entity_id
_entity_poly.type
_entity_poly.pdbx_seq_one_letter_code
_entity_poly.pdbx_strand_id
1 'polypeptide(L)'
;MLKLLQFIVLLLYYARTVQAAQDYWLEKYHDAKNADEAPTRILQLMRSYYEENHARITALNPMRFMYEESPYYEQGYVISELLERYRKLVEMSQRVFTFNSDTFFDSIKRVEWAQRLYFEIYHLVRMMHEVPKKWRHHPEFSITEQIRPEGMDTASISGVPIKGEEKEGGPSAKEKAFLDGMKNTLDNMAKKREKNRKKKRKIYKQIREAFLANLTDKMDYSQIYKHMEKKYNTQWPIDYGWEIDYEW
;
A
#
# COMPACT_ATOMS: atom_id res chain seq x y z
N MET A 1 -17.76 -35.57 -64.10
CA MET A 1 -18.17 -34.19 -63.79
C MET A 1 -18.42 -33.93 -62.31
N LEU A 2 -19.20 -34.76 -61.59
CA LEU A 2 -19.52 -34.50 -60.17
C LEU A 2 -18.29 -34.34 -59.24
N LYS A 3 -17.27 -35.21 -59.39
CA LYS A 3 -16.02 -35.13 -58.59
C LYS A 3 -15.21 -33.85 -58.85
N LEU A 4 -15.21 -33.35 -60.08
CA LEU A 4 -14.54 -32.10 -60.45
C LEU A 4 -15.23 -30.91 -59.77
N LEU A 5 -16.56 -30.93 -59.73
CA LEU A 5 -17.37 -29.88 -59.12
C LEU A 5 -17.19 -29.85 -57.58
N GLN A 6 -17.13 -31.01 -56.93
CA GLN A 6 -16.80 -31.12 -55.50
C GLN A 6 -15.40 -30.58 -55.18
N PHE A 7 -14.40 -30.90 -56.02
CA PHE A 7 -13.04 -30.42 -55.86
C PHE A 7 -12.94 -28.88 -55.98
N ILE A 8 -13.65 -28.29 -56.95
CA ILE A 8 -13.71 -26.83 -57.14
C ILE A 8 -14.34 -26.15 -55.91
N VAL A 9 -15.43 -26.70 -55.36
CA VAL A 9 -16.07 -26.15 -54.15
C VAL A 9 -15.12 -26.19 -52.95
N LEU A 10 -14.36 -27.28 -52.78
CA LEU A 10 -13.38 -27.42 -51.71
C LEU A 10 -12.21 -26.42 -51.86
N LEU A 11 -11.74 -26.20 -53.08
CA LEU A 11 -10.73 -25.20 -53.41
C LEU A 11 -11.20 -23.77 -53.11
N LEU A 12 -12.43 -23.44 -53.51
CA LEU A 12 -13.02 -22.12 -53.24
C LEU A 12 -13.23 -21.89 -51.74
N TYR A 13 -13.62 -22.93 -51.00
CA TYR A 13 -13.73 -22.87 -49.54
C TYR A 13 -12.37 -22.60 -48.90
N TYR A 14 -11.33 -23.36 -49.28
CA TYR A 14 -9.98 -23.15 -48.77
C TYR A 14 -9.42 -21.77 -49.12
N ALA A 15 -9.58 -21.33 -50.38
CA ALA A 15 -9.15 -20.01 -50.82
C ALA A 15 -9.81 -18.90 -49.97
N ARG A 16 -11.11 -19.02 -49.68
CA ARG A 16 -11.83 -18.08 -48.81
C ARG A 16 -11.29 -18.07 -47.38
N THR A 17 -10.96 -19.24 -46.80
CA THR A 17 -10.39 -19.30 -45.45
C THR A 17 -8.98 -18.70 -45.37
N VAL A 18 -8.15 -18.92 -46.39
CA VAL A 18 -6.79 -18.35 -46.46
C VAL A 18 -6.87 -16.83 -46.63
N GLN A 19 -7.78 -16.36 -47.48
CA GLN A 19 -7.98 -14.94 -47.71
C GLN A 19 -8.50 -14.22 -46.46
N ALA A 20 -9.47 -14.81 -45.74
CA ALA A 20 -9.94 -14.27 -44.46
C ALA A 20 -8.83 -14.20 -43.39
N ALA A 21 -7.93 -15.19 -43.36
CA ALA A 21 -6.78 -15.17 -42.47
C ALA A 21 -5.77 -14.07 -42.88
N GLN A 22 -5.49 -13.92 -44.17
CA GLN A 22 -4.64 -12.84 -44.68
C GLN A 22 -5.22 -11.46 -44.35
N ASP A 23 -6.50 -11.24 -44.62
CA ASP A 23 -7.20 -9.98 -44.34
C ASP A 23 -7.15 -9.65 -42.84
N TYR A 24 -7.35 -10.65 -41.96
CA TYR A 24 -7.21 -10.45 -40.50
C TYR A 24 -5.80 -9.98 -40.12
N TRP A 25 -4.74 -10.59 -40.66
CA TRP A 25 -3.38 -10.20 -40.34
C TRP A 25 -3.02 -8.83 -40.93
N LEU A 26 -3.50 -8.53 -42.13
CA LEU A 26 -3.30 -7.24 -42.80
C LEU A 26 -4.00 -6.12 -42.02
N GLU A 27 -5.21 -6.37 -41.51
CA GLU A 27 -5.95 -5.43 -40.69
C GLU A 27 -5.37 -5.28 -39.27
N LYS A 28 -4.90 -6.38 -38.68
CA LYS A 28 -4.24 -6.38 -37.36
C LYS A 28 -2.91 -5.63 -37.37
N TYR A 29 -2.16 -5.70 -38.47
CA TYR A 29 -0.86 -5.05 -38.65
C TYR A 29 -0.91 -3.86 -39.61
N HIS A 30 -2.07 -3.21 -39.75
CA HIS A 30 -2.15 -1.96 -40.50
C HIS A 30 -1.44 -0.84 -39.71
N ASP A 31 -0.14 -0.69 -39.95
CA ASP A 31 0.75 0.19 -39.19
C ASP A 31 0.24 1.63 -39.13
N ALA A 32 -0.31 2.16 -40.22
CA ALA A 32 -0.86 3.53 -40.25
C ALA A 32 -2.07 3.69 -39.32
N LYS A 33 -3.04 2.76 -39.38
CA LYS A 33 -4.25 2.80 -38.53
C LYS A 33 -3.88 2.56 -37.06
N ASN A 34 -2.97 1.63 -36.80
CA ASN A 34 -2.47 1.38 -35.45
C ASN A 34 -1.66 2.57 -34.92
N ALA A 35 -0.91 3.28 -35.75
CA ALA A 35 -0.18 4.49 -35.36
C ALA A 35 -1.12 5.65 -35.01
N ASP A 36 -2.20 5.83 -35.78
CA ASP A 36 -3.22 6.86 -35.52
C ASP A 36 -4.05 6.55 -34.26
N GLU A 37 -4.31 5.27 -33.99
CA GLU A 37 -5.04 4.81 -32.79
C GLU A 37 -4.13 4.59 -31.57
N ALA A 38 -2.80 4.57 -31.72
CA ALA A 38 -1.89 4.33 -30.61
C ALA A 38 -2.03 5.37 -29.47
N PRO A 39 -2.13 6.69 -29.74
CA PRO A 39 -2.33 7.68 -28.70
C PRO A 39 -3.64 7.46 -27.91
N THR A 40 -4.74 7.16 -28.59
CA THR A 40 -6.04 6.94 -27.94
C THR A 40 -6.05 5.64 -27.12
N ARG A 41 -5.42 4.57 -27.61
CA ARG A 41 -5.24 3.32 -26.84
C ARG A 41 -4.37 3.52 -25.60
N ILE A 42 -3.28 4.29 -25.70
CA ILE A 42 -2.44 4.63 -24.56
C ILE A 42 -3.26 5.41 -23.52
N LEU A 43 -4.05 6.40 -23.95
CA LEU A 43 -4.91 7.17 -23.03
C LEU A 43 -5.97 6.29 -22.36
N GLN A 44 -6.58 5.35 -23.09
CA GLN A 44 -7.53 4.39 -22.53
C GLN A 44 -6.86 3.49 -21.49
N LEU A 45 -5.65 3.01 -21.77
CA LEU A 45 -4.85 2.20 -20.86
C LEU A 45 -4.47 2.99 -19.61
N MET A 46 -3.99 4.23 -19.76
CA MET A 46 -3.70 5.12 -18.62
C MET A 46 -4.95 5.38 -17.78
N ARG A 47 -6.10 5.58 -18.42
CA ARG A 47 -7.38 5.75 -17.75
C ARG A 47 -7.79 4.49 -16.99
N SER A 48 -7.68 3.30 -17.58
CA SER A 48 -8.04 2.05 -16.90
C SER A 48 -7.13 1.81 -15.69
N TYR A 49 -5.82 2.03 -15.81
CA TYR A 49 -4.89 1.97 -14.67
C TYR A 49 -5.25 2.97 -13.58
N TYR A 50 -5.64 4.19 -13.95
CA TYR A 50 -6.07 5.20 -12.99
C TYR A 50 -7.35 4.77 -12.24
N GLU A 51 -8.38 4.34 -12.98
CA GLU A 51 -9.66 3.91 -12.40
C GLU A 51 -9.50 2.67 -11.50
N GLU A 52 -8.71 1.67 -11.93
CA GLU A 52 -8.40 0.48 -11.13
C GLU A 52 -7.61 0.82 -9.86
N ASN A 53 -6.58 1.66 -9.96
CA ASN A 53 -5.82 2.10 -8.79
C ASN A 53 -6.69 2.91 -7.83
N HIS A 54 -7.55 3.79 -8.35
CA HIS A 54 -8.47 4.56 -7.53
C HIS A 54 -9.48 3.65 -6.81
N ALA A 55 -10.00 2.62 -7.48
CA ALA A 55 -10.88 1.63 -6.88
C ALA A 55 -10.16 0.81 -5.79
N ARG A 56 -8.92 0.36 -6.04
CA ARG A 56 -8.09 -0.32 -5.02
C ARG A 56 -7.82 0.56 -3.81
N ILE A 57 -7.40 1.81 -4.03
CA ILE A 57 -7.14 2.75 -2.93
C ILE A 57 -8.41 2.96 -2.12
N THR A 58 -9.54 3.17 -2.78
CA THR A 58 -10.84 3.32 -2.12
C THR A 58 -11.21 2.07 -1.31
N ALA A 59 -10.96 0.86 -1.83
CA ALA A 59 -11.21 -0.40 -1.13
C ALA A 59 -10.26 -0.65 0.05
N LEU A 60 -9.00 -0.21 -0.07
CA LEU A 60 -7.97 -0.35 0.96
C LEU A 60 -8.07 0.72 2.05
N ASN A 61 -8.64 1.88 1.76
CA ASN A 61 -8.78 2.97 2.72
C ASN A 61 -9.50 2.55 4.02
N PRO A 62 -10.64 1.84 4.00
CA PRO A 62 -11.27 1.32 5.22
C PRO A 62 -10.37 0.40 6.04
N MET A 63 -9.57 -0.45 5.38
CA MET A 63 -8.61 -1.34 6.04
C MET A 63 -7.46 -0.52 6.63
N ARG A 64 -6.90 0.42 5.86
CA ARG A 64 -5.92 1.39 6.35
C ARG A 64 -6.44 2.09 7.60
N PHE A 65 -7.63 2.69 7.59
CA PHE A 65 -8.21 3.34 8.77
C PHE A 65 -8.61 2.40 9.92
N MET A 66 -8.74 1.10 9.66
CA MET A 66 -9.01 0.09 10.69
C MET A 66 -7.72 -0.36 11.39
N TYR A 67 -6.61 -0.40 10.65
CA TYR A 67 -5.32 -0.87 11.12
C TYR A 67 -4.29 0.25 11.32
N GLU A 68 -4.61 1.51 11.02
CA GLU A 68 -3.70 2.67 11.21
C GLU A 68 -3.20 2.77 12.66
N GLU A 69 -3.99 2.28 13.62
CA GLU A 69 -3.65 2.19 15.04
C GLU A 69 -3.23 0.75 15.42
N SER A 70 -2.40 0.09 14.60
CA SER A 70 -1.90 -1.27 14.84
C SER A 70 -0.39 -1.37 14.64
N PRO A 71 0.34 -2.08 15.52
CA PRO A 71 1.78 -2.29 15.38
C PRO A 71 2.16 -2.93 14.04
N TYR A 72 1.34 -3.88 13.55
CA TYR A 72 1.61 -4.60 12.30
C TYR A 72 1.50 -3.70 11.07
N TYR A 73 0.55 -2.76 11.09
CA TYR A 73 0.39 -1.81 10.00
C TYR A 73 1.55 -0.81 9.98
N GLU A 74 1.92 -0.26 11.14
CA GLU A 74 3.07 0.64 11.26
C GLU A 74 4.37 -0.06 10.84
N GLN A 75 4.60 -1.31 11.26
CA GLN A 75 5.75 -2.10 10.81
C GLN A 75 5.71 -2.35 9.30
N GLY A 76 4.58 -2.76 8.75
CA GLY A 76 4.43 -2.99 7.31
C GLY A 76 4.69 -1.73 6.50
N TYR A 77 4.22 -0.58 6.98
CA TYR A 77 4.50 0.73 6.39
C TYR A 77 5.99 1.06 6.41
N VAL A 78 6.64 0.96 7.57
CA VAL A 78 8.09 1.21 7.72
C VAL A 78 8.91 0.28 6.81
N ILE A 79 8.55 -0.99 6.71
CA ILE A 79 9.20 -1.96 5.81
C ILE A 79 9.00 -1.53 4.35
N SER A 80 7.79 -1.11 3.96
CA SER A 80 7.52 -0.67 2.58
C SER A 80 8.34 0.55 2.18
N GLU A 81 8.46 1.55 3.07
CA GLU A 81 9.33 2.72 2.84
C GLU A 81 10.80 2.31 2.79
N LEU A 82 11.26 1.42 3.67
CA LEU A 82 12.64 0.93 3.68
C LEU A 82 13.01 0.26 2.35
N LEU A 83 12.13 -0.61 1.84
CA LEU A 83 12.33 -1.27 0.55
C LEU A 83 12.37 -0.27 -0.60
N GLU A 84 11.51 0.75 -0.58
CA GLU A 84 11.49 1.81 -1.60
C GLU A 84 12.78 2.65 -1.59
N ARG A 85 13.29 3.04 -0.40
CA ARG A 85 14.57 3.76 -0.28
C ARG A 85 15.74 2.91 -0.71
N TYR A 86 15.74 1.63 -0.34
CA TYR A 86 16.76 0.67 -0.76
C TYR A 86 16.75 0.49 -2.29
N ARG A 87 15.57 0.33 -2.91
CA ARG A 87 15.45 0.24 -4.38
C ARG A 87 16.06 1.46 -5.06
N LYS A 88 15.71 2.67 -4.62
CA LYS A 88 16.28 3.92 -5.17
C LYS A 88 17.80 3.99 -5.02
N LEU A 89 18.32 3.55 -3.87
CA LEU A 89 19.77 3.50 -3.63
C LEU A 89 20.46 2.53 -4.60
N VAL A 90 19.89 1.35 -4.83
CA VAL A 90 20.42 0.36 -5.80
C VAL A 90 20.36 0.90 -7.22
N GLU A 91 19.23 1.49 -7.64
CA GLU A 91 19.07 2.10 -8.97
C GLU A 91 20.13 3.18 -9.23
N MET A 92 20.43 4.00 -8.22
CA MET A 92 21.49 5.00 -8.32
C MET A 92 22.88 4.36 -8.47
N SER A 93 23.16 3.30 -7.72
CA SER A 93 24.45 2.61 -7.80
C SER A 93 24.67 1.95 -9.15
N GLN A 94 23.61 1.41 -9.77
CA GLN A 94 23.67 0.75 -11.07
C GLN A 94 23.95 1.73 -12.21
N ARG A 95 23.39 2.95 -12.16
CA ARG A 95 23.61 3.97 -13.20
C ARG A 95 25.07 4.39 -13.36
N VAL A 96 25.87 4.31 -12.29
CA VAL A 96 27.31 4.64 -12.34
C VAL A 96 28.06 3.70 -13.28
N PHE A 97 27.62 2.45 -13.41
CA PHE A 97 28.29 1.47 -14.27
C PHE A 97 27.89 1.57 -15.75
N THR A 98 26.80 2.28 -16.07
CA THR A 98 26.25 2.33 -17.44
C THR A 98 26.66 3.58 -18.22
N PHE A 99 27.01 4.68 -17.57
CA PHE A 99 27.33 5.95 -18.24
C PHE A 99 28.79 6.35 -17.99
N ASN A 100 29.66 6.19 -19.00
CA ASN A 100 31.08 6.53 -18.93
C ASN A 100 31.39 8.04 -18.97
N SER A 101 30.38 8.91 -19.05
CA SER A 101 30.55 10.36 -19.30
C SER A 101 30.12 11.25 -18.14
N ASP A 102 30.00 10.72 -16.92
CA ASP A 102 29.61 11.54 -15.78
C ASP A 102 30.71 12.53 -15.41
N THR A 103 30.33 13.80 -15.24
CA THR A 103 31.27 14.80 -14.72
C THR A 103 31.59 14.49 -13.26
N PHE A 104 32.76 14.95 -12.80
CA PHE A 104 33.16 14.82 -11.38
C PHE A 104 32.09 15.36 -10.42
N PHE A 105 31.46 16.48 -10.76
CA PHE A 105 30.41 17.09 -9.94
C PHE A 105 29.13 16.26 -9.89
N ASP A 106 28.76 15.59 -10.98
CA ASP A 106 27.60 14.69 -11.00
C ASP A 106 27.84 13.46 -10.11
N SER A 107 29.08 12.98 -10.08
CA SER A 107 29.49 11.90 -9.17
C SER A 107 29.36 12.32 -7.70
N ILE A 108 29.83 13.52 -7.34
CA ILE A 108 29.68 14.05 -5.95
C ILE A 108 28.20 14.15 -5.57
N LYS A 109 27.36 14.77 -6.41
CA LYS A 109 25.93 14.93 -6.12
C LYS A 109 25.23 13.59 -5.90
N ARG A 110 25.62 12.55 -6.65
CA ARG A 110 25.09 11.20 -6.47
C ARG A 110 25.54 10.59 -5.15
N VAL A 111 26.80 10.75 -4.77
CA VAL A 111 27.32 10.26 -3.48
C VAL A 111 26.57 10.94 -2.33
N GLU A 112 26.36 12.26 -2.39
CA GLU A 112 25.57 12.98 -1.40
C GLU A 112 24.13 12.45 -1.31
N TRP A 113 23.50 12.19 -2.47
CA TRP A 113 22.13 11.70 -2.50
C TRP A 113 22.02 10.25 -2.00
N ALA A 114 23.01 9.40 -2.31
CA ALA A 114 23.13 8.05 -1.78
C ALA A 114 23.34 8.06 -0.25
N GLN A 115 24.17 8.99 0.25
CA GLN A 115 24.38 9.18 1.68
C GLN A 115 23.09 9.59 2.40
N ARG A 116 22.28 10.48 1.80
CA ARG A 116 20.96 10.84 2.35
C ARG A 116 20.03 9.62 2.42
N LEU A 117 19.93 8.85 1.34
CA LEU A 117 19.13 7.61 1.32
C LEU A 117 19.62 6.59 2.36
N TYR A 118 20.93 6.47 2.55
CA TYR A 118 21.49 5.60 3.60
C TYR A 118 21.03 6.03 5.00
N PHE A 119 21.07 7.33 5.32
CA PHE A 119 20.59 7.83 6.61
C PHE A 119 19.08 7.65 6.79
N GLU A 120 18.29 7.83 5.73
CA GLU A 120 16.85 7.54 5.73
C GLU A 120 16.60 6.05 6.04
N ILE A 121 17.31 5.13 5.37
CA ILE A 121 17.20 3.68 5.62
C ILE A 121 17.58 3.34 7.06
N TYR A 122 18.71 3.86 7.54
CA TYR A 122 19.16 3.65 8.92
C TYR A 122 18.12 4.11 9.94
N HIS A 123 17.50 5.27 9.70
CA HIS A 123 16.43 5.79 10.54
C HIS A 123 15.18 4.88 10.51
N LEU A 124 14.75 4.42 9.34
CA LEU A 124 13.62 3.50 9.20
C LEU A 124 13.86 2.17 9.94
N VAL A 125 15.09 1.62 9.88
CA VAL A 125 15.47 0.44 10.65
C VAL A 125 15.33 0.70 12.16
N ARG A 126 15.79 1.86 12.63
CA ARG A 126 15.62 2.25 14.03
C ARG A 126 14.14 2.37 14.41
N MET A 127 13.31 3.01 13.58
CA MET A 127 11.86 3.10 13.80
C MET A 127 11.22 1.72 13.90
N MET A 128 11.63 0.76 13.06
CA MET A 128 11.14 -0.62 13.11
C MET A 128 11.37 -1.28 14.48
N HIS A 129 12.47 -0.96 15.16
CA HIS A 129 12.75 -1.41 16.54
C HIS A 129 12.01 -0.61 17.63
N GLU A 130 11.60 0.63 17.33
CA GLU A 130 10.84 1.49 18.23
C GLU A 130 9.33 1.19 18.20
N VAL A 131 8.78 0.75 17.06
CA VAL A 131 7.35 0.42 16.92
C VAL A 131 6.89 -0.58 17.99
N PRO A 132 7.52 -1.75 18.20
CA PRO A 132 7.11 -2.65 19.28
C PRO A 132 7.12 -1.98 20.66
N LYS A 133 8.12 -1.13 20.93
CA LYS A 133 8.25 -0.45 22.23
C LYS A 133 7.10 0.54 22.45
N LYS A 134 6.72 1.30 21.42
CA LYS A 134 5.57 2.21 21.43
C LYS A 134 4.27 1.48 21.79
N TRP A 135 4.06 0.30 21.21
CA TRP A 135 2.82 -0.47 21.39
C TRP A 135 2.79 -1.34 22.65
N ARG A 136 3.91 -1.54 23.36
CA ARG A 136 3.95 -2.34 24.61
C ARG A 136 3.00 -1.85 25.70
N HIS A 137 2.74 -0.55 25.78
CA HIS A 137 1.86 0.03 26.80
C HIS A 137 0.38 -0.15 26.50
N HIS A 138 0.03 -0.61 25.30
CA HIS A 138 -1.34 -0.83 24.89
C HIS A 138 -1.79 -2.25 25.30
N PRO A 139 -2.74 -2.37 26.25
CA PRO A 139 -3.19 -3.68 26.75
C PRO A 139 -3.84 -4.54 25.67
N GLU A 140 -4.27 -3.93 24.56
CA GLU A 140 -4.86 -4.61 23.42
C GLU A 140 -3.84 -5.42 22.59
N PHE A 141 -2.54 -5.12 22.71
CA PHE A 141 -1.47 -5.80 21.97
C PHE A 141 -0.54 -6.62 22.87
N SER A 142 -0.52 -6.36 24.20
CA SER A 142 0.23 -7.18 25.16
C SER A 142 -0.30 -8.62 25.27
N ILE A 143 -1.61 -8.81 25.08
CA ILE A 143 -2.28 -10.11 25.15
C ILE A 143 -1.89 -10.99 23.95
N THR A 144 -1.74 -10.41 22.76
CA THR A 144 -1.35 -11.14 21.54
C THR A 144 0.08 -11.68 21.58
N GLU A 145 1.00 -11.04 22.31
CA GLU A 145 2.35 -11.59 22.54
C GLU A 145 2.34 -12.75 23.56
N GLN A 146 1.41 -12.74 24.53
CA GLN A 146 1.23 -13.83 25.51
C GLN A 146 0.47 -15.04 24.95
N ILE A 147 -0.28 -14.90 23.85
CA ILE A 147 -0.87 -16.02 23.11
C ILE A 147 0.11 -16.52 22.03
N ARG A 148 1.42 -16.31 22.17
CA ARG A 148 2.37 -17.25 21.57
C ARG A 148 2.23 -18.55 22.37
N PRO A 149 1.71 -19.65 21.78
CA PRO A 149 1.67 -20.91 22.50
C PRO A 149 3.09 -21.25 22.95
N GLU A 150 3.27 -21.52 24.24
CA GLU A 150 4.54 -22.01 24.79
C GLU A 150 4.99 -23.22 23.94
N GLY A 151 6.08 -23.07 23.18
CA GLY A 151 6.57 -24.06 22.22
C GLY A 151 6.77 -23.56 20.79
N MET A 152 6.42 -22.31 20.45
CA MET A 152 6.58 -21.77 19.09
C MET A 152 7.97 -21.17 18.78
N ASP A 153 8.93 -21.22 19.71
CA ASP A 153 10.26 -20.64 19.50
C ASP A 153 11.18 -21.50 18.59
N THR A 154 10.75 -22.70 18.19
CA THR A 154 11.54 -23.59 17.31
C THR A 154 10.74 -24.26 16.19
N ALA A 155 9.49 -23.83 15.95
CA ALA A 155 8.68 -24.41 14.88
C ALA A 155 9.13 -23.85 13.51
N SER A 156 10.10 -24.54 12.91
CA SER A 156 10.11 -24.73 11.46
C SER A 156 8.67 -24.99 10.99
N ILE A 157 8.28 -24.33 9.89
CA ILE A 157 6.91 -24.24 9.35
C ILE A 157 6.36 -25.61 8.85
N SER A 158 6.88 -26.74 9.35
CA SER A 158 6.56 -28.09 8.87
C SER A 158 5.60 -28.89 9.75
N GLY A 159 5.01 -28.31 10.79
CA GLY A 159 4.30 -29.09 11.82
C GLY A 159 2.94 -28.58 12.29
N VAL A 160 2.27 -27.67 11.58
CA VAL A 160 0.88 -27.34 11.92
C VAL A 160 -0.02 -28.39 11.27
N PRO A 161 -0.65 -29.31 12.02
CA PRO A 161 -1.65 -30.21 11.45
C PRO A 161 -2.84 -29.38 10.97
N ILE A 162 -2.96 -29.22 9.65
CA ILE A 162 -4.13 -28.64 9.01
C ILE A 162 -5.22 -29.71 8.98
N LYS A 163 -6.32 -29.43 9.70
CA LYS A 163 -7.64 -30.09 9.69
C LYS A 163 -7.72 -31.51 10.27
N GLY A 164 -8.57 -31.67 11.29
CA GLY A 164 -9.40 -32.88 11.38
C GLY A 164 -9.88 -33.31 12.75
N GLU A 165 -9.22 -32.96 13.84
CA GLU A 165 -9.66 -33.42 15.17
C GLU A 165 -10.63 -32.42 15.79
N GLU A 166 -11.92 -32.63 15.52
CA GLU A 166 -13.00 -32.12 16.35
C GLU A 166 -12.81 -32.68 17.76
N LYS A 167 -12.19 -31.90 18.64
CA LYS A 167 -12.24 -32.20 20.07
C LYS A 167 -13.72 -32.08 20.48
N GLU A 168 -14.37 -33.21 20.73
CA GLU A 168 -15.78 -33.31 21.17
C GLU A 168 -16.05 -32.61 22.52
N GLY A 169 -15.02 -32.09 23.20
CA GLY A 169 -15.17 -31.21 24.36
C GLY A 169 -15.24 -29.75 23.93
N GLY A 170 -16.43 -29.14 24.02
CA GLY A 170 -16.58 -27.69 23.87
C GLY A 170 -15.69 -26.91 24.86
N PRO A 171 -15.47 -25.60 24.61
CA PRO A 171 -14.54 -24.80 25.39
C PRO A 171 -14.89 -24.82 26.87
N SER A 172 -13.86 -24.97 27.71
CA SER A 172 -13.98 -25.01 29.17
C SER A 172 -14.70 -23.76 29.68
N ALA A 173 -15.41 -23.86 30.82
CA ALA A 173 -16.10 -22.72 31.43
C ALA A 173 -15.14 -21.54 31.70
N LYS A 174 -13.86 -21.82 32.00
CA LYS A 174 -12.82 -20.80 32.15
C LYS A 174 -12.46 -20.12 30.83
N GLU A 175 -12.39 -20.88 29.73
CA GLU A 175 -12.13 -20.35 28.39
C GLU A 175 -13.30 -19.50 27.89
N LYS A 176 -14.54 -19.92 28.14
CA LYS A 176 -15.73 -19.11 27.82
C LYS A 176 -15.74 -17.78 28.56
N ALA A 177 -15.48 -17.79 29.87
CA ALA A 177 -15.40 -16.55 30.66
C ALA A 177 -14.29 -15.61 30.18
N PHE A 178 -13.14 -16.18 29.77
CA PHE A 178 -12.04 -15.41 29.18
C PHE A 178 -12.43 -14.80 27.82
N LEU A 179 -13.06 -15.58 26.94
CA LEU A 179 -13.55 -15.10 25.63
C LEU A 179 -14.60 -14.00 25.78
N ASP A 180 -15.51 -14.11 26.74
CA ASP A 180 -16.51 -13.08 27.03
C ASP A 180 -15.86 -11.79 27.57
N GLY A 181 -14.81 -11.91 28.40
CA GLY A 181 -13.99 -10.78 28.84
C GLY A 181 -13.27 -10.08 27.69
N MET A 182 -12.71 -10.84 26.76
CA MET A 182 -12.10 -10.30 25.53
C MET A 182 -13.13 -9.59 24.66
N LYS A 183 -14.31 -10.18 24.46
CA LYS A 183 -15.38 -9.59 23.65
C LYS A 183 -15.81 -8.22 24.19
N ASN A 184 -16.02 -8.11 25.50
CA ASN A 184 -16.36 -6.85 26.15
C ASN A 184 -15.25 -5.80 26.00
N THR A 185 -13.99 -6.22 26.02
CA THR A 185 -12.83 -5.34 25.82
C THR A 185 -12.79 -4.82 24.37
N LEU A 186 -12.96 -5.71 23.39
CA LEU A 186 -13.03 -5.38 21.96
C LEU A 186 -14.19 -4.40 21.67
N ASP A 187 -15.36 -4.61 22.26
CA ASP A 187 -16.53 -3.74 22.09
C ASP A 187 -16.28 -2.34 22.66
N ASN A 188 -15.63 -2.23 23.82
CA ASN A 188 -15.27 -0.94 24.41
C ASN A 188 -14.25 -0.18 23.55
N MET A 189 -13.30 -0.89 22.94
CA MET A 189 -12.33 -0.30 22.01
C MET A 189 -12.98 0.14 20.71
N ALA A 190 -13.89 -0.67 20.15
CA ALA A 190 -14.66 -0.30 18.97
C ALA A 190 -15.45 1.01 19.22
N LYS A 191 -16.10 1.13 20.38
CA LYS A 191 -16.78 2.37 20.81
C LYS A 191 -15.82 3.55 20.96
N LYS A 192 -14.62 3.35 21.52
CA LYS A 192 -13.60 4.40 21.65
C LYS A 192 -13.09 4.87 20.28
N ARG A 193 -12.80 3.94 19.36
CA ARG A 193 -12.39 4.23 17.98
C ARG A 193 -13.49 4.97 17.22
N GLU A 194 -14.75 4.58 17.38
CA GLU A 194 -15.89 5.29 16.76
C GLU A 194 -16.00 6.74 17.27
N LYS A 195 -15.83 6.96 18.58
CA LYS A 195 -15.80 8.31 19.17
C LYS A 195 -14.65 9.16 18.60
N ASN A 196 -13.44 8.59 18.48
CA ASN A 196 -12.29 9.27 17.90
C ASN A 196 -12.51 9.58 16.41
N ARG A 197 -13.08 8.65 15.63
CA ARG A 197 -13.47 8.88 14.23
C ARG A 197 -14.47 10.01 14.10
N LYS A 198 -15.49 10.08 14.98
CA LYS A 198 -16.45 11.18 15.00
C LYS A 198 -15.78 12.53 15.32
N LYS A 199 -14.83 12.57 16.25
CA LYS A 199 -14.04 13.78 16.56
C LYS A 199 -13.20 14.23 15.36
N LYS A 200 -12.42 13.33 14.76
CA LYS A 200 -11.62 13.62 13.56
C LYS A 200 -12.49 14.15 12.41
N ARG A 201 -13.63 13.49 12.12
CA ARG A 201 -14.58 13.95 11.08
C ARG A 201 -15.09 15.37 11.33
N LYS A 202 -15.36 15.75 12.59
CA LYS A 202 -15.77 17.11 12.94
C LYS A 202 -14.66 18.13 12.65
N ILE A 203 -13.42 17.81 13.04
CA ILE A 203 -12.25 18.68 12.78
C ILE A 203 -12.03 18.86 11.28
N TYR A 204 -12.00 17.77 10.50
CA TYR A 204 -11.83 17.87 9.04
C TYR A 204 -12.98 18.61 8.35
N LYS A 205 -14.21 18.45 8.85
CA LYS A 205 -15.36 19.22 8.35
C LYS A 205 -15.16 20.71 8.60
N GLN A 206 -14.72 21.10 9.79
CA GLN A 206 -14.40 22.50 10.13
C GLN A 206 -13.28 23.06 9.24
N ILE A 207 -12.20 22.30 9.03
CA ILE A 207 -11.10 22.70 8.14
C ILE A 207 -11.60 22.89 6.70
N ARG A 208 -12.41 21.95 6.19
CA ARG A 208 -12.98 22.03 4.84
C ARG A 208 -13.93 23.22 4.68
N GLU A 209 -14.80 23.47 5.64
CA GLU A 209 -15.73 24.60 5.63
C GLU A 209 -14.97 25.92 5.71
N ALA A 210 -13.95 26.02 6.56
CA ALA A 210 -13.06 27.17 6.62
C ALA A 210 -12.32 27.40 5.29
N PHE A 211 -11.87 26.34 4.62
CA PHE A 211 -11.23 26.44 3.32
C PHE A 211 -12.20 26.92 2.22
N LEU A 212 -13.40 26.34 2.17
CA LEU A 212 -14.41 26.70 1.16
C LEU A 212 -15.00 28.10 1.37
N ALA A 213 -15.16 28.54 2.61
CA ALA A 213 -15.64 29.88 2.94
C ALA A 213 -14.63 30.99 2.61
N ASN A 214 -13.32 30.66 2.58
CA ASN A 214 -12.24 31.64 2.41
C ASN A 214 -11.54 31.59 1.05
N LEU A 215 -12.14 30.98 0.03
CA LEU A 215 -11.71 31.15 -1.37
C LEU A 215 -11.75 32.63 -1.84
N THR A 216 -12.21 33.57 -1.00
CA THR A 216 -12.32 35.00 -1.28
C THR A 216 -11.45 35.94 -0.44
N ASP A 217 -10.82 35.53 0.68
CA ASP A 217 -9.83 36.41 1.34
C ASP A 217 -8.89 35.70 2.34
N LYS A 218 -7.73 36.32 2.62
CA LYS A 218 -6.62 35.75 3.43
C LYS A 218 -7.01 35.51 4.89
N MET A 219 -7.10 34.24 5.30
CA MET A 219 -7.37 33.86 6.69
C MET A 219 -6.09 33.53 7.49
N ASP A 220 -6.08 33.91 8.77
CA ASP A 220 -5.09 33.50 9.78
C ASP A 220 -5.49 32.14 10.38
N TYR A 221 -4.74 31.10 10.03
CA TYR A 221 -4.98 29.73 10.49
C TYR A 221 -4.54 29.46 11.94
N SER A 222 -3.91 30.43 12.61
CA SER A 222 -3.35 30.27 13.96
C SER A 222 -4.37 29.78 14.99
N GLN A 223 -5.64 30.18 14.89
CA GLN A 223 -6.67 29.77 15.85
C GLN A 223 -7.15 28.32 15.67
N ILE A 224 -7.13 27.80 14.44
CA ILE A 224 -7.49 26.40 14.12
C ILE A 224 -6.35 25.47 14.54
N TYR A 225 -5.10 25.91 14.40
CA TYR A 225 -3.95 25.10 14.80
C TYR A 225 -3.51 25.32 16.25
N LYS A 226 -4.08 26.27 17.00
CA LYS A 226 -3.72 26.53 18.41
C LYS A 226 -3.82 25.31 19.34
N HIS A 227 -4.72 24.38 19.04
CA HIS A 227 -4.88 23.11 19.77
C HIS A 227 -4.09 21.96 19.13
N MET A 228 -3.47 22.22 17.98
CA MET A 228 -2.46 21.40 17.32
C MET A 228 -1.04 21.97 17.51
N GLU A 229 -0.84 23.08 18.23
CA GLU A 229 0.48 23.64 18.57
C GLU A 229 1.17 22.77 19.62
N LYS A 230 1.55 21.55 19.24
CA LYS A 230 2.68 20.89 19.86
C LYS A 230 3.96 21.58 19.36
N LYS A 231 4.99 21.67 20.19
CA LYS A 231 6.32 22.13 19.74
C LYS A 231 6.85 21.13 18.71
N TYR A 232 6.61 21.40 17.43
CA TYR A 232 7.13 20.58 16.35
C TYR A 232 8.65 20.70 16.31
N ASN A 233 9.34 19.56 16.27
CA ASN A 233 10.75 19.55 15.93
C ASN A 233 10.86 19.82 14.42
N THR A 234 11.29 21.02 14.04
CA THR A 234 11.24 21.62 12.68
C THR A 234 12.03 20.85 11.61
N GLN A 235 12.62 19.71 11.94
CA GLN A 235 13.60 19.03 11.12
C GLN A 235 12.99 18.05 10.11
N TRP A 236 11.68 17.76 10.16
CA TRP A 236 11.06 16.72 9.31
C TRP A 236 9.69 17.08 8.71
N PRO A 237 9.34 16.52 7.53
CA PRO A 237 8.09 16.83 6.83
C PRO A 237 6.86 16.36 7.59
N ILE A 238 5.87 17.24 7.70
CA ILE A 238 4.59 17.05 8.41
C ILE A 238 3.71 15.95 7.74
N ASP A 239 3.98 15.63 6.47
CA ASP A 239 3.16 14.74 5.65
C ASP A 239 3.08 13.29 6.15
N TYR A 240 3.97 12.87 7.05
CA TYR A 240 4.07 11.47 7.49
C TYR A 240 3.20 11.12 8.71
N GLY A 241 2.47 12.07 9.31
CA GLY A 241 1.52 11.79 10.40
C GLY A 241 2.13 11.14 11.66
N TRP A 242 3.46 11.13 11.77
CA TRP A 242 4.23 10.60 12.88
C TRP A 242 4.94 11.75 13.59
N GLU A 243 4.43 12.12 14.76
CA GLU A 243 5.19 12.90 15.74
C GLU A 243 5.87 11.90 16.68
N ILE A 244 7.19 11.77 16.59
CA ILE A 244 7.95 11.14 17.68
C ILE A 244 8.14 12.23 18.73
N ASP A 245 7.23 12.29 19.70
CA ASP A 245 7.38 13.10 20.91
C ASP A 245 8.55 12.52 21.71
N TYR A 246 9.77 13.00 21.46
CA TYR A 246 10.88 12.83 22.41
C TYR A 246 10.65 13.84 23.53
N GLU A 247 10.07 13.42 24.65
CA GLU A 247 10.29 14.09 25.93
C GLU A 247 11.70 13.72 26.40
N TRP A 248 12.56 14.73 26.55
CA TRP A 248 13.89 14.65 27.15
C TRP A 248 13.82 15.26 28.55
#